data_AF-A0A819Y3Y1-F1
#
_entry.id   AF-A0A819Y3Y1-F1
#
_cell.length_a   1.000
_cell.length_b   1.000
_cell.length_c   1.000
_cell.angle_alpha   90.00
_cell.angle_beta   90.00
_cell.angle_gamma   90.00
#
_symmetry.space_group_name_H-M   'P 1'
#
loop_
_entity.id
_entity.type
_entity.pdbx_description
1 polymer ?
#
loop_
_entity_poly.entity_id
_entity_poly.type
_entity_poly.pdbx_seq_one_letter_code
_entity_poly.pdbx_strand_id
1 'polypeptide(L)'
;MSLERDIRLLRVKVAKWYIPLSVLGWMIYYSHIWVGYNGYQNGSACKRQDGIYTIFITVNSLTIDTSIPILLMIIFSLLTLNNLHGLRRRRNLITPHTVGSMMTVVRTTNRNETIDGGKQKVIVEQREKKQFGKQLTMISLIQVLLYIMLNVLSAIYALYSVITSSTIRTPNRTAIESFINAIAVMMTFIFGTVS
;
A
#
# COMPACT_ATOMS: atom_id res chain seq x y z
N MET A 1 -13.90 -27.95 -18.59
CA MET A 1 -14.46 -26.62 -18.95
C MET A 1 -15.68 -26.20 -18.12
N SER A 2 -16.51 -27.09 -17.53
CA SER A 2 -17.63 -26.63 -16.68
C SER A 2 -17.16 -26.10 -15.32
N LEU A 3 -16.20 -26.78 -14.67
CA LEU A 3 -15.66 -26.41 -13.36
C LEU A 3 -15.16 -24.95 -13.29
N GLU A 4 -14.50 -24.45 -14.34
CA GLU A 4 -13.99 -23.08 -14.36
C GLU A 4 -15.11 -22.03 -14.45
N ARG A 5 -16.22 -22.35 -15.13
CA ARG A 5 -17.42 -21.49 -15.17
C ARG A 5 -18.11 -21.45 -13.81
N ASP A 6 -18.21 -22.59 -13.15
CA ASP A 6 -18.84 -22.69 -11.83
C ASP A 6 -18.06 -21.91 -10.77
N ILE A 7 -16.72 -21.98 -10.80
CA ILE A 7 -15.84 -21.20 -9.91
C ILE A 7 -16.02 -19.68 -10.14
N ARG A 8 -16.11 -19.24 -11.40
CA ARG A 8 -16.31 -17.80 -11.70
C ARG A 8 -17.67 -17.31 -11.20
N LEU A 9 -18.73 -18.08 -11.41
CA LEU A 9 -20.07 -17.75 -10.93
C LEU A 9 -20.14 -17.70 -9.40
N LEU A 10 -19.48 -18.64 -8.72
CA LEU A 10 -19.39 -18.65 -7.26
C LEU A 10 -18.71 -17.37 -6.75
N ARG A 11 -17.57 -16.97 -7.34
CA ARG A 11 -16.85 -15.75 -6.96
C ARG A 11 -17.71 -14.49 -7.12
N VAL A 12 -18.46 -14.38 -8.21
CA VAL A 12 -19.34 -13.22 -8.45
C VAL A 12 -20.49 -13.19 -7.43
N LYS A 13 -21.10 -14.33 -7.13
CA LYS A 13 -22.16 -14.43 -6.11
C LYS A 13 -21.63 -14.06 -4.72
N VAL A 14 -20.46 -14.59 -4.34
CA VAL A 14 -19.83 -14.27 -3.05
C VAL A 14 -19.49 -12.78 -2.98
N ALA A 15 -18.89 -12.20 -4.02
CA ALA A 15 -18.57 -10.78 -4.06
C ALA A 15 -19.82 -9.89 -3.93
N LYS A 16 -20.92 -10.27 -4.60
CA LYS A 16 -22.19 -9.53 -4.56
C LYS A 16 -22.76 -9.41 -3.14
N TRP A 17 -22.60 -10.45 -2.31
CA TRP A 17 -23.07 -10.43 -0.92
C TRP A 17 -22.04 -9.86 0.06
N TYR A 18 -20.76 -10.11 -0.18
CA TYR A 18 -19.67 -9.67 0.69
C TYR A 18 -19.55 -8.14 0.72
N ILE A 19 -19.66 -7.46 -0.43
CA ILE A 19 -19.53 -6.00 -0.51
C ILE A 19 -20.56 -5.27 0.38
N PRO A 20 -21.88 -5.48 0.24
CA PRO A 20 -22.86 -4.78 1.07
C PRO A 20 -22.76 -5.17 2.54
N LEU A 21 -22.45 -6.44 2.86
CA LEU A 21 -22.25 -6.88 4.23
C LEU A 21 -21.05 -6.20 4.88
N SER A 22 -19.94 -6.08 4.13
CA SER A 22 -18.75 -5.35 4.56
C SER A 22 -19.08 -3.88 4.78
N VAL A 23 -19.79 -3.22 3.86
CA VAL A 23 -20.20 -1.82 4.00
C VAL A 23 -21.08 -1.62 5.24
N LEU A 24 -22.07 -2.48 5.45
CA LEU A 24 -22.92 -2.43 6.65
C LEU A 24 -22.12 -2.65 7.93
N GLY A 25 -21.21 -3.61 7.94
CA GLY A 25 -20.30 -3.86 9.06
C GLY A 25 -19.45 -2.63 9.38
N TRP A 26 -18.86 -1.99 8.36
CA TRP A 26 -18.10 -0.75 8.54
C TRP A 26 -18.97 0.40 9.03
N MET A 27 -20.18 0.56 8.51
CA MET A 27 -21.10 1.62 8.95
C MET A 27 -21.49 1.46 10.42
N ILE A 28 -21.83 0.25 10.87
CA ILE A 28 -22.10 -0.06 12.28
C ILE A 28 -20.84 0.17 13.12
N TYR A 29 -19.68 -0.22 12.61
CA TYR A 29 -18.42 -0.03 13.30
C TYR A 29 -18.07 1.46 13.49
N TYR A 30 -18.23 2.28 12.46
CA TYR A 30 -17.99 3.73 12.54
C TYR A 30 -19.04 4.46 13.38
N SER A 31 -20.29 3.98 13.44
CA SER A 31 -21.30 4.58 14.32
C SER A 31 -20.94 4.41 15.81
N HIS A 32 -20.25 3.33 16.19
CA HIS A 32 -19.73 3.17 17.55
C HIS A 32 -18.67 4.22 17.93
N ILE A 33 -17.91 4.74 16.96
CA ILE A 33 -16.96 5.82 17.22
C ILE A 33 -17.71 7.07 17.65
N TRP A 34 -18.80 7.42 16.96
CA TRP A 34 -19.64 8.58 17.29
C TRP A 34 -20.22 8.51 18.70
N VAL A 35 -20.68 7.31 19.11
CA VAL A 35 -21.23 7.09 20.45
C VAL A 35 -20.15 7.27 21.54
N GLY A 36 -18.89 6.95 21.24
CA GLY A 36 -17.78 7.06 22.20
C GLY A 36 -17.26 8.48 22.46
N TYR A 37 -17.82 9.51 21.79
CA TYR A 37 -17.51 10.91 22.06
C TYR A 37 -18.65 11.58 22.82
N ASN A 38 -18.34 12.14 23.98
CA ASN A 38 -19.34 12.81 24.80
C ASN A 38 -19.48 14.27 24.31
N GLY A 39 -20.48 14.53 23.47
CA GLY A 39 -20.73 15.85 22.87
C GLY A 39 -21.33 16.89 23.85
N TYR A 40 -21.69 16.49 25.07
CA TYR A 40 -22.39 17.31 26.06
C TYR A 40 -21.47 17.83 27.17
N GLN A 41 -20.38 18.52 26.82
CA GLN A 41 -19.67 19.36 27.80
C GLN A 41 -19.71 20.82 27.38
N ASN A 42 -20.54 21.60 28.09
CA ASN A 42 -20.72 23.03 27.90
C ASN A 42 -19.37 23.77 27.87
N GLY A 43 -18.90 24.14 26.69
CA GLY A 43 -17.78 25.07 26.50
C GLY A 43 -16.37 24.50 26.59
N SER A 44 -16.16 23.19 26.79
CA SER A 44 -14.84 22.56 26.72
C SER A 44 -14.73 21.63 25.50
N ALA A 45 -13.54 21.54 24.89
CA ALA A 45 -13.27 20.67 23.75
C ALA A 45 -13.81 19.24 23.98
N CYS A 46 -14.36 18.62 22.93
CA CYS A 46 -14.92 17.27 22.97
C CYS A 46 -13.94 16.29 23.62
N LYS A 47 -14.28 15.79 24.81
CA LYS A 47 -13.51 14.76 25.49
C LYS A 47 -14.00 13.38 25.09
N ARG A 48 -13.03 12.48 24.89
CA ARG A 48 -13.28 11.07 24.66
C ARG A 48 -13.92 10.48 25.91
N GLN A 49 -14.91 9.60 25.74
CA GLN A 49 -15.54 8.95 26.88
C GLN A 49 -14.57 7.96 27.53
N ASP A 50 -14.45 8.05 28.85
CA ASP A 50 -13.57 7.17 29.63
C ASP A 50 -14.03 5.70 29.57
N GLY A 51 -13.11 4.77 29.85
CA GLY A 51 -13.40 3.33 29.93
C GLY A 51 -13.26 2.59 28.59
N ILE A 52 -14.20 1.68 28.30
CA ILE A 52 -14.08 0.70 27.20
C ILE A 52 -14.01 1.36 25.81
N TYR A 53 -14.67 2.51 25.63
CA TYR A 53 -14.66 3.27 24.38
C TYR A 53 -13.29 3.87 24.07
N THR A 54 -12.52 4.24 25.10
CA THR A 54 -11.15 4.70 24.90
C THR A 54 -10.28 3.57 24.36
N ILE A 55 -10.37 2.36 24.93
CA ILE A 55 -9.65 1.19 24.44
C ILE A 55 -10.09 0.86 23.00
N PHE A 56 -11.40 0.81 22.74
CA PHE A 56 -11.96 0.50 21.43
C PHE A 56 -11.45 1.46 20.34
N ILE A 57 -11.58 2.77 20.55
CA ILE A 57 -11.15 3.77 19.57
C ILE A 57 -9.61 3.72 19.37
N THR A 58 -8.83 3.33 20.39
CA THR A 58 -7.36 3.28 20.24
C THR A 58 -6.91 2.04 19.49
N VAL A 59 -7.49 0.88 19.83
CA VAL A 59 -7.26 -0.37 19.07
C VAL A 59 -7.70 -0.16 17.63
N ASN A 60 -8.82 0.52 17.42
CA ASN A 60 -9.31 0.89 16.10
C ASN A 60 -8.28 1.72 15.32
N SER A 61 -7.83 2.84 15.88
CA SER A 61 -6.84 3.68 15.19
C SER A 61 -5.53 2.94 14.91
N LEU A 62 -5.09 2.08 15.84
CA LEU A 62 -3.91 1.23 15.61
C LEU A 62 -4.14 0.23 14.47
N THR A 63 -5.28 -0.46 14.45
CA THR A 63 -5.53 -1.50 13.43
C THR A 63 -5.86 -0.89 12.07
N ILE A 64 -6.81 0.03 12.00
CA ILE A 64 -7.27 0.60 10.74
C ILE A 64 -6.29 1.63 10.20
N ASP A 65 -5.89 2.61 11.00
CA ASP A 65 -5.13 3.74 10.47
C ASP A 65 -3.66 3.37 10.25
N THR A 66 -3.10 2.45 11.05
CA THR A 66 -1.69 2.08 10.93
C THR A 66 -1.47 0.70 10.30
N SER A 67 -2.19 -0.35 10.73
CA SER A 67 -1.84 -1.72 10.33
C SER A 67 -2.35 -2.09 8.92
N ILE A 68 -3.60 -1.74 8.59
CA ILE A 68 -4.21 -2.09 7.29
C ILE A 68 -3.45 -1.48 6.10
N PRO A 69 -3.11 -0.17 6.09
CA PRO A 69 -2.36 0.42 4.98
C PRO A 69 -0.99 -0.22 4.79
N ILE A 70 -0.27 -0.53 5.87
CA ILE A 70 1.02 -1.25 5.80
C ILE A 70 0.83 -2.61 5.13
N LEU A 71 -0.17 -3.38 5.56
CA LEU A 71 -0.45 -4.69 4.99
C LEU A 71 -0.83 -4.60 3.51
N LEU A 72 -1.69 -3.65 3.13
CA LEU A 72 -2.07 -3.42 1.73
C LEU A 72 -0.87 -3.02 0.88
N MET A 73 -0.01 -2.12 1.37
CA MET A 73 1.22 -1.70 0.69
C MET A 73 2.18 -2.87 0.50
N ILE A 74 2.36 -3.72 1.52
CA ILE A 74 3.19 -4.93 1.43
C ILE A 74 2.61 -5.90 0.40
N ILE A 75 1.30 -6.19 0.45
CA ILE A 75 0.63 -7.08 -0.49
C ILE A 75 0.79 -6.56 -1.92
N PHE A 76 0.55 -5.27 -2.14
CA PHE A 76 0.69 -4.64 -3.45
C PHE A 76 2.14 -4.69 -3.96
N SER A 77 3.11 -4.44 -3.07
CA SER A 77 4.54 -4.55 -3.38
C SER A 77 4.92 -5.97 -3.81
N LEU A 78 4.46 -6.98 -3.07
CA LEU A 78 4.70 -8.40 -3.38
C LEU A 78 4.03 -8.82 -4.69
N LEU A 79 2.79 -8.40 -4.95
CA LEU A 79 2.09 -8.65 -6.21
C LEU A 79 2.82 -8.00 -7.40
N THR A 80 3.33 -6.78 -7.22
CA THR A 80 4.12 -6.06 -8.23
C THR A 80 5.41 -6.82 -8.54
N LEU A 81 6.14 -7.26 -7.52
CA LEU A 81 7.35 -8.08 -7.67
C LEU A 81 7.06 -9.40 -8.40
N ASN A 82 5.99 -10.09 -8.03
CA ASN A 82 5.60 -11.35 -8.67
C ASN A 82 5.25 -11.16 -10.15
N ASN A 83 4.52 -10.09 -10.48
CA ASN A 83 4.21 -9.75 -11.87
C ASN A 83 5.48 -9.43 -12.68
N LEU A 84 6.43 -8.69 -12.11
CA LEU A 84 7.72 -8.40 -12.74
C LEU A 84 8.55 -9.67 -12.98
N HIS A 85 8.58 -10.59 -12.01
CA HIS A 85 9.27 -11.87 -12.14
C HIS A 85 8.64 -12.75 -13.21
N GLY A 86 7.30 -12.79 -13.27
CA GLY A 86 6.55 -13.50 -14.32
C GLY A 86 6.85 -12.99 -15.72
N LEU A 87 6.89 -11.67 -15.91
CA LEU A 87 7.27 -11.04 -17.17
C LEU A 87 8.72 -11.37 -17.56
N ARG A 88 9.66 -11.35 -16.60
CA ARG A 88 11.06 -11.70 -16.84
C ARG A 88 11.21 -13.17 -17.26
N ARG A 89 10.48 -14.08 -16.62
CA ARG A 89 10.51 -15.51 -16.97
C ARG A 89 9.97 -15.77 -18.38
N ARG A 90 8.85 -15.13 -18.75
CA ARG A 90 8.30 -15.22 -20.11
C ARG A 90 9.24 -14.65 -21.16
N ARG A 91 9.90 -13.53 -20.86
CA ARG A 91 10.89 -12.95 -21.78
C ARG A 91 12.09 -13.87 -22.00
N ASN A 92 12.62 -14.49 -20.95
CA ASN A 92 13.74 -15.43 -21.07
C ASN A 92 13.38 -16.67 -21.91
N LEU A 93 12.13 -17.13 -21.83
CA LEU A 93 11.61 -18.24 -22.66
C LEU A 93 11.41 -17.86 -24.13
N ILE A 94 11.10 -16.59 -24.41
CA ILE A 94 10.84 -16.09 -25.77
C ILE A 94 12.10 -15.51 -26.41
N THR A 95 13.22 -15.33 -25.69
CA THR A 95 14.52 -15.19 -26.34
C THR A 95 14.67 -16.43 -27.23
N PRO A 96 14.57 -16.30 -28.56
CA PRO A 96 14.83 -17.44 -29.39
C PRO A 96 16.27 -17.79 -29.05
N HIS A 97 16.51 -19.04 -28.67
CA HIS A 97 17.74 -19.67 -29.08
C HIS A 97 17.89 -19.24 -30.53
N THR A 98 18.85 -18.35 -30.78
CA THR A 98 19.60 -18.36 -32.01
C THR A 98 20.03 -19.80 -32.14
N VAL A 99 19.16 -20.59 -32.77
CA VAL A 99 19.54 -21.72 -33.61
C VAL A 99 20.79 -21.20 -34.28
N GLY A 100 21.90 -21.89 -34.06
CA GLY A 100 23.06 -21.75 -34.89
C GLY A 100 22.60 -21.97 -36.32
N SER A 101 22.14 -20.91 -36.96
CA SER A 101 22.07 -20.84 -38.40
C SER A 101 23.53 -20.76 -38.78
N MET A 102 24.09 -21.96 -38.95
CA MET A 102 25.26 -22.26 -39.74
C MET A 102 25.40 -21.16 -40.80
N MET A 103 26.32 -20.23 -40.52
CA MET A 103 26.60 -19.11 -41.39
C MET A 103 27.35 -19.71 -42.57
N THR A 104 26.62 -20.13 -43.59
CA THR A 104 27.18 -20.23 -44.94
C THR A 104 27.59 -18.81 -45.29
N VAL A 105 28.89 -18.54 -45.16
CA VAL A 105 29.53 -17.29 -45.57
C VAL A 105 29.39 -17.18 -47.09
N VAL A 106 28.26 -16.65 -47.55
CA VAL A 106 28.14 -16.12 -48.92
C VAL A 106 28.53 -14.67 -48.83
N ARG A 107 29.80 -14.44 -49.16
CA ARG A 107 30.46 -13.14 -49.28
C ARG A 107 29.90 -12.45 -50.53
N THR A 108 28.75 -11.79 -50.40
CA THR A 108 28.28 -10.85 -51.43
C THR A 108 28.66 -9.42 -51.03
N THR A 109 29.54 -8.90 -51.86
CA THR A 109 30.10 -7.55 -51.95
C THR A 109 29.04 -6.45 -51.99
N ASN A 110 29.38 -5.35 -51.31
CA ASN A 110 28.95 -3.96 -51.55
C ASN A 110 27.46 -3.71 -51.79
N ARG A 111 26.74 -3.41 -50.71
CA ARG A 111 25.59 -2.50 -50.77
C ARG A 111 25.55 -1.65 -49.50
N ASN A 112 25.76 -0.34 -49.69
CA ASN A 112 25.62 0.70 -48.68
C ASN A 112 24.14 0.85 -48.29
N GLU A 113 23.63 -0.12 -47.54
CA GLU A 113 22.26 -0.10 -47.04
C GLU A 113 22.28 0.09 -45.51
N THR A 114 21.77 1.25 -45.12
CA THR A 114 21.45 1.78 -43.79
C THR A 114 20.40 0.94 -43.05
N ILE A 115 20.58 -0.38 -43.04
CA ILE A 115 19.69 -1.39 -42.42
C ILE A 115 20.32 -1.86 -41.10
N ASP A 116 20.58 -0.93 -40.19
CA ASP A 116 20.95 -1.28 -38.81
C ASP A 116 20.19 -0.46 -37.74
N GLY A 117 19.46 0.59 -38.16
CA GLY A 117 18.67 1.42 -37.24
C GLY A 117 17.46 0.71 -36.61
N GLY A 118 16.90 -0.30 -37.27
CA GLY A 118 15.68 -0.98 -36.82
C GLY A 118 15.88 -1.93 -35.63
N LYS A 119 16.95 -2.74 -35.66
CA LYS A 119 17.26 -3.67 -34.56
C LYS A 119 17.79 -2.96 -33.34
N GLN A 120 18.53 -1.87 -33.52
CA GLN A 120 19.05 -1.08 -32.41
C GLN A 120 17.94 -0.35 -31.65
N LYS A 121 16.91 0.15 -32.34
CA LYS A 121 15.75 0.82 -31.70
C LYS A 121 14.97 -0.11 -30.76
N VAL A 122 14.80 -1.38 -31.12
CA VAL A 122 14.08 -2.37 -30.29
C VAL A 122 14.85 -2.74 -29.01
N ILE A 123 16.19 -2.79 -29.08
CA ILE A 123 17.04 -3.11 -27.92
C ILE A 123 17.08 -1.95 -26.92
N VAL A 124 17.10 -0.70 -27.40
CA VAL A 124 17.09 0.51 -26.57
C VAL A 124 15.76 0.63 -25.81
N GLU A 125 14.62 0.48 -26.49
CA GLU A 125 13.29 0.58 -25.88
C GLU A 125 13.06 -0.49 -24.79
N GLN A 126 13.61 -1.70 -24.97
CA GLN A 126 13.55 -2.75 -23.95
C GLN A 126 14.39 -2.46 -22.70
N ARG A 127 15.53 -1.76 -22.83
CA ARG A 127 16.36 -1.37 -21.68
C ARG A 127 15.68 -0.30 -20.85
N GLU A 128 15.07 0.70 -21.47
CA GLU A 128 14.34 1.78 -20.79
C GLU A 128 13.18 1.24 -19.96
N LYS A 129 12.34 0.37 -20.53
CA LYS A 129 11.22 -0.27 -19.79
C LYS A 129 11.69 -1.07 -18.57
N LYS A 130 12.87 -1.69 -18.64
CA LYS A 130 13.45 -2.45 -17.52
C LYS A 130 13.95 -1.54 -16.41
N GLN A 131 14.54 -0.40 -16.75
CA GLN A 131 15.00 0.59 -15.76
C GLN A 131 13.80 1.23 -15.05
N PHE A 132 12.75 1.57 -15.79
CA PHE A 132 11.52 2.14 -15.23
C PHE A 132 10.86 1.21 -14.18
N GLY A 133 10.76 -0.10 -14.47
CA GLY A 133 10.19 -1.05 -13.51
C GLY A 133 10.98 -1.19 -12.21
N LYS A 134 12.32 -1.08 -12.27
CA LYS A 134 13.17 -1.06 -11.07
C LYS A 134 12.97 0.23 -10.26
N GLN A 135 12.92 1.37 -10.94
CA GLN A 135 12.69 2.67 -10.29
C GLN A 135 11.32 2.70 -9.60
N LEU A 136 10.26 2.21 -10.26
CA LEU A 136 8.92 2.15 -9.68
C LEU A 136 8.88 1.28 -8.42
N THR A 137 9.56 0.12 -8.44
CA THR A 137 9.66 -0.76 -7.27
C THR A 137 10.41 -0.10 -6.12
N MET A 138 11.52 0.59 -6.43
CA MET A 138 12.33 1.30 -5.44
C MET A 138 11.55 2.46 -4.81
N ILE A 139 10.84 3.25 -5.62
CA ILE A 139 9.97 4.34 -5.14
C ILE A 139 8.86 3.79 -4.24
N SER A 140 8.19 2.71 -4.65
CA SER A 140 7.16 2.06 -3.84
C SER A 140 7.71 1.59 -2.49
N LEU A 141 8.90 0.96 -2.47
CA LEU A 141 9.53 0.50 -1.23
C LEU A 141 9.92 1.67 -0.31
N ILE A 142 10.45 2.76 -0.88
CA ILE A 142 10.74 4.00 -0.13
C ILE A 142 9.45 4.56 0.46
N GLN A 143 8.36 4.57 -0.30
CA GLN A 143 7.06 5.04 0.16
C GLN A 143 6.53 4.21 1.34
N VAL A 144 6.64 2.88 1.28
CA VAL A 144 6.28 2.00 2.42
C VAL A 144 7.13 2.31 3.65
N LEU A 145 8.44 2.44 3.47
CA LEU A 145 9.36 2.69 4.59
C LEU A 145 9.09 4.06 5.24
N LEU A 146 8.84 5.07 4.41
CA LEU A 146 8.54 6.43 4.87
C LEU A 146 7.17 6.47 5.57
N TYR A 147 6.17 5.74 5.05
CA TYR A 147 4.89 5.57 5.71
C TYR A 147 5.03 4.92 7.10
N ILE A 148 5.83 3.85 7.22
CA ILE A 148 6.10 3.19 8.50
C ILE A 148 6.76 4.18 9.46
N MET A 149 7.82 4.88 9.04
CA MET A 149 8.52 5.82 9.92
C MET A 149 7.62 6.94 10.43
N LEU A 150 6.74 7.48 9.58
CA LEU A 150 5.82 8.55 9.98
C LEU A 150 4.65 8.05 10.85
N ASN A 151 4.13 6.85 10.58
CA ASN A 151 2.99 6.31 11.35
C ASN A 151 3.40 5.61 12.64
N VAL A 152 4.66 5.19 12.80
CA VAL A 152 5.17 4.62 14.05
C VAL A 152 4.99 5.60 15.22
N LEU A 153 5.18 6.90 15.00
CA LEU A 153 4.97 7.91 16.05
C LEU A 153 3.51 7.94 16.52
N SER A 154 2.56 7.82 15.59
CA SER A 154 1.13 7.72 15.89
C SER A 154 0.81 6.44 16.67
N ALA A 155 1.37 5.29 16.24
CA ALA A 155 1.19 4.01 16.92
C ALA A 155 1.75 4.02 18.36
N ILE A 156 2.94 4.60 18.56
CA ILE A 156 3.54 4.76 19.88
C ILE A 156 2.67 5.65 20.77
N TYR A 157 2.18 6.79 20.24
CA TYR A 157 1.27 7.66 20.97
C TYR A 157 -0.03 6.95 21.37
N ALA A 158 -0.64 6.21 20.42
CA ALA A 158 -1.83 5.42 20.66
C ALA A 158 -1.61 4.40 21.79
N LEU A 159 -0.53 3.61 21.71
CA LEU A 159 -0.18 2.62 22.73
C LEU A 159 0.05 3.27 24.09
N TYR A 160 0.81 4.37 24.12
CA TYR A 160 1.06 5.13 25.33
C TYR A 160 -0.24 5.66 25.96
N SER A 161 -1.17 6.17 25.16
CA SER A 161 -2.46 6.67 25.63
C SER A 161 -3.30 5.57 26.29
N VAL A 162 -3.26 4.34 25.76
CA VAL A 162 -3.93 3.17 26.36
C VAL A 162 -3.30 2.80 27.70
N ILE A 163 -1.98 2.64 27.73
CA ILE A 163 -1.25 2.25 28.95
C ILE A 163 -1.49 3.25 30.08
N THR A 164 -1.61 4.53 29.73
CA THR A 164 -1.71 5.63 30.70
C THR A 164 -3.15 6.10 30.93
N SER A 165 -4.13 5.39 30.38
CA SER A 165 -5.55 5.76 30.45
C SER A 165 -6.10 5.84 31.88
N SER A 166 -5.57 5.04 32.81
CA SER A 166 -5.95 5.05 34.23
C SER A 166 -5.17 6.05 35.09
N THR A 167 -4.15 6.71 34.53
CA THR A 167 -3.29 7.63 35.28
C THR A 167 -3.78 9.08 35.19
N ILE A 168 -3.82 9.77 36.33
CA ILE A 168 -4.15 11.21 36.37
C ILE A 168 -3.04 11.97 35.62
N ARG A 169 -3.44 12.75 34.60
CA ARG A 169 -2.50 13.52 33.78
C ARG A 169 -2.36 14.93 34.33
N THR A 170 -1.12 15.38 34.52
CA THR A 170 -0.86 16.79 34.83
C THR A 170 -1.13 17.67 33.59
N PRO A 171 -1.40 18.98 33.77
CA PRO A 171 -1.59 19.89 32.64
C PRO A 171 -0.41 19.89 31.66
N ASN A 172 0.81 19.91 32.17
CA ASN A 172 2.03 19.87 31.36
C ASN A 172 2.15 18.58 30.54
N ARG A 173 1.84 17.44 31.17
CA ARG A 173 1.85 16.15 30.48
C ARG A 173 0.81 16.10 29.36
N THR A 174 -0.39 16.61 29.61
CA THR A 174 -1.45 16.68 28.60
C THR A 174 -1.06 17.58 27.41
N ALA A 175 -0.38 18.70 27.69
CA ALA A 175 0.13 19.58 26.64
C ALA A 175 1.19 18.89 25.77
N ILE A 176 2.14 18.16 26.38
CA ILE A 176 3.16 17.39 25.67
C ILE A 176 2.51 16.29 24.82
N GLU A 177 1.57 15.54 25.38
CA GLU A 177 0.83 14.50 24.66
C GLU A 177 0.06 15.05 23.47
N SER A 178 -0.62 16.19 23.64
CA SER A 178 -1.34 16.85 22.54
C SER A 178 -0.38 17.35 21.46
N PHE A 179 0.79 17.86 21.84
CA PHE A 179 1.81 18.30 20.91
C PHE A 179 2.38 17.14 20.09
N ILE A 180 2.73 16.03 20.74
CA ILE A 180 3.22 14.81 20.06
C ILE A 180 2.16 14.28 19.09
N ASN A 181 0.90 14.21 19.53
CA ASN A 181 -0.21 13.78 18.67
C ASN A 181 -0.39 14.72 17.46
N ALA A 182 -0.35 16.04 17.67
CA ALA A 182 -0.47 17.00 16.58
C ALA A 182 0.65 16.83 15.55
N ILE A 183 1.90 16.61 15.99
CA ILE A 183 3.02 16.32 15.09
C ILE A 183 2.76 15.02 14.32
N ALA A 184 2.35 13.95 15.01
CA ALA A 184 2.09 12.66 14.37
C ALA A 184 0.99 12.79 13.30
N VAL A 185 -0.13 13.43 13.63
CA VAL A 185 -1.24 13.68 12.69
C VAL A 185 -0.79 14.54 11.52
N MET A 186 -0.02 15.61 11.77
CA MET A 186 0.48 16.49 10.72
C MET A 186 1.43 15.76 9.76
N MET A 187 2.32 14.92 10.29
CA MET A 187 3.24 14.10 9.51
C MET A 187 2.49 13.07 8.64
N THR A 188 1.52 12.36 9.22
CA THR A 188 0.67 11.43 8.48
C THR A 188 -0.15 12.15 7.41
N PHE A 189 -0.69 13.32 7.72
CA PHE A 189 -1.44 14.15 6.76
C PHE A 189 -0.56 14.60 5.59
N ILE A 190 0.62 15.15 5.85
CA ILE A 190 1.57 15.58 4.81
C ILE A 190 1.89 14.40 3.89
N PHE A 191 2.21 13.24 4.46
CA PHE A 191 2.47 12.05 3.67
C PHE A 191 1.29 11.66 2.79
N GLY A 192 0.07 11.64 3.35
CA GLY A 192 -1.15 11.30 2.63
C GLY A 192 -1.50 12.28 1.51
N THR A 193 -1.10 13.55 1.63
CA THR A 193 -1.33 14.57 0.60
C THR A 193 -0.27 14.61 -0.51
N VAL A 194 0.98 14.22 -0.19
CA VAL A 194 2.11 14.29 -1.13
C VAL A 194 2.30 12.98 -1.91
N SER A 195 1.82 11.86 -1.35
CA SER A 195 1.88 10.52 -1.95
C SER A 195 0.76 10.26 -2.96
#